data_AF-A0A256YDZ8-F1
#
_entry.id   AF-A0A256YDZ8-F1
#
_cell.length_a   1.000
_cell.length_b   1.000
_cell.length_c   1.000
_cell.angle_alpha   90.00
_cell.angle_beta   90.00
_cell.angle_gamma   90.00
#
_symmetry.space_group_name_H-M   'P 1'
#
loop_
_entity.id
_entity.type
_entity.pdbx_description
1 polymer ?
#
loop_
_entity_poly.entity_id
_entity_poly.type
_entity_poly.pdbx_seq_one_letter_code
_entity_poly.pdbx_strand_id
1 'polypeptide(L)'
;MNRKAQAGEVMQDTVALIVIVFLIIILFIFSNNLIKDFGKKVIQISENEKKLFSMHTSLYSFLRSHTKVQENEVSVADLIRLAKIDPHYLSYLSQEKEKLDKLGTLLIGKESDCIFYVPSNETIVVGLKNE
;
A
#
# COMPACT_ATOMS: atom_id res chain seq x y z
N MET A 1 -45.68 -52.74 22.44
CA MET A 1 -44.52 -52.03 21.83
C MET A 1 -43.60 -53.05 21.19
N ASN A 2 -43.36 -52.92 19.88
CA ASN A 2 -42.62 -53.92 19.10
C ASN A 2 -41.11 -53.65 19.24
N ARG A 3 -40.44 -54.34 20.18
CA ARG A 3 -39.02 -54.09 20.57
C ARG A 3 -38.02 -54.12 19.41
N LYS A 4 -38.34 -54.82 18.32
CA LYS A 4 -37.51 -54.87 17.10
C LYS A 4 -37.52 -53.57 16.30
N ALA A 5 -38.65 -52.86 16.28
CA ALA A 5 -38.77 -51.57 15.60
C ALA A 5 -37.99 -50.49 16.37
N GLN A 6 -38.06 -50.52 17.70
CA GLN A 6 -37.36 -49.59 18.57
C GLN A 6 -35.83 -49.77 18.52
N ALA A 7 -35.34 -51.01 18.39
CA ALA A 7 -33.93 -51.29 18.19
C ALA A 7 -33.43 -50.81 16.80
N GLY A 8 -34.27 -50.91 15.76
CA GLY A 8 -33.95 -50.41 14.43
C GLY A 8 -33.88 -48.87 14.37
N GLU A 9 -34.80 -48.19 15.04
CA GLU A 9 -34.84 -46.72 15.13
C GLU A 9 -33.60 -46.16 15.85
N VAL A 10 -33.23 -46.74 16.99
CA VAL A 10 -32.02 -46.34 17.74
C VAL A 10 -30.73 -46.62 16.94
N MET A 11 -30.69 -47.72 16.19
CA MET A 11 -29.55 -48.05 15.35
C MET A 11 -29.42 -47.07 14.17
N GLN A 12 -30.54 -46.64 13.59
CA GLN A 12 -30.57 -45.64 12.52
C GLN A 12 -30.13 -44.26 13.01
N ASP A 13 -30.61 -43.81 14.17
CA ASP A 13 -30.21 -42.53 14.77
C ASP A 13 -28.71 -42.50 15.11
N THR A 14 -28.18 -43.62 15.61
CA THR A 14 -26.75 -43.75 15.91
C THR A 14 -25.90 -43.65 14.64
N VAL A 15 -26.32 -44.31 13.56
CA VAL A 15 -25.63 -44.25 12.26
C VAL A 15 -25.70 -42.85 11.66
N ALA A 16 -26.86 -42.19 11.72
CA ALA A 16 -27.02 -40.82 11.24
C ALA A 16 -26.09 -39.84 11.98
N LEU A 17 -25.97 -39.98 13.30
CA LEU A 17 -25.09 -39.15 14.11
C LEU A 17 -23.61 -39.34 13.74
N ILE A 18 -23.18 -40.59 13.49
CA ILE A 18 -21.81 -40.88 13.03
C ILE A 18 -21.51 -40.20 11.68
N VAL A 19 -22.46 -40.25 10.74
CA VAL A 19 -22.31 -39.61 9.42
C VAL A 19 -22.18 -38.09 9.54
N ILE A 20 -22.98 -37.46 10.42
CA ILE A 20 -22.92 -36.02 10.68
C ILE A 20 -21.55 -35.63 11.25
N VAL A 21 -21.04 -36.37 12.23
CA VAL A 21 -19.71 -36.11 12.81
C VAL A 21 -18.61 -36.23 11.76
N PHE A 22 -18.67 -37.25 10.89
CA PHE A 22 -17.71 -37.39 9.79
C PHE A 22 -17.76 -36.23 8.80
N LEU A 23 -18.96 -35.75 8.44
CA LEU A 23 -19.14 -34.58 7.58
C LEU A 23 -18.51 -33.32 8.18
N ILE A 24 -18.69 -33.09 9.49
CA ILE A 24 -18.09 -31.95 10.20
C ILE A 24 -16.55 -32.04 10.17
N ILE A 25 -15.98 -33.23 10.38
CA ILE A 25 -14.52 -33.43 10.32
C ILE A 25 -13.99 -33.13 8.92
N ILE A 26 -14.65 -33.63 7.87
CA ILE A 26 -14.27 -33.37 6.48
C ILE A 26 -14.33 -31.87 6.18
N LEU A 27 -15.41 -31.19 6.58
CA LEU A 27 -15.55 -29.74 6.43
C LEU A 27 -14.45 -28.97 7.16
N PHE A 28 -14.06 -29.43 8.36
CA PHE A 28 -12.99 -28.80 9.12
C PHE A 28 -11.62 -28.96 8.44
N ILE A 29 -11.32 -30.14 7.88
CA ILE A 29 -10.09 -30.39 7.12
C ILE A 29 -10.05 -29.52 5.85
N PHE A 30 -11.17 -29.46 5.10
CA PHE A 30 -11.29 -28.62 3.91
C PHE A 30 -11.14 -27.14 4.23
N SER A 31 -11.80 -26.66 5.30
CA SER A 31 -11.70 -25.28 5.77
C SER A 31 -10.25 -24.91 6.13
N ASN A 32 -9.55 -25.79 6.86
CA ASN A 32 -8.18 -25.54 7.28
C ASN A 32 -7.19 -25.52 6.09
N ASN A 33 -7.46 -26.31 5.04
CA ASN A 33 -6.67 -26.27 3.80
C ASN A 33 -6.99 -25.03 2.95
N LEU A 34 -8.26 -24.63 2.84
CA LEU A 34 -8.66 -23.42 2.11
C LEU A 34 -8.11 -22.13 2.75
N ILE A 35 -8.14 -22.03 4.08
CA ILE A 35 -7.62 -20.85 4.81
C ILE A 35 -6.10 -20.71 4.64
N LYS A 36 -5.36 -21.83 4.56
CA LYS A 36 -3.91 -21.81 4.34
C LYS A 36 -3.52 -21.24 2.97
N ASP A 37 -4.32 -21.49 1.94
CA ASP A 37 -4.05 -20.99 0.58
C ASP A 37 -4.57 -19.56 0.36
N PHE A 38 -5.67 -19.16 1.00
CA PHE A 38 -6.17 -17.78 0.93
C PHE A 38 -5.31 -16.78 1.71
N GLY A 39 -4.70 -17.17 2.82
CA GLY A 39 -3.82 -16.31 3.62
C GLY A 39 -2.43 -16.05 3.01
N LYS A 40 -2.02 -16.84 2.00
CA LYS A 40 -0.68 -16.76 1.39
C LYS A 40 -0.61 -16.02 0.06
N LYS A 41 -1.73 -15.55 -0.48
CA LYS A 41 -1.75 -14.52 -1.54
C LYS A 41 -1.68 -13.10 -0.97
N VAL A 42 -0.88 -12.91 0.08
CA VAL A 42 -0.28 -11.59 0.28
C VAL A 42 0.68 -11.46 -0.89
N ILE A 43 0.31 -10.64 -1.87
CA ILE A 43 1.19 -10.26 -2.99
C ILE A 43 2.52 -9.89 -2.32
N GLN A 44 3.53 -10.76 -2.44
CA GLN A 44 4.87 -10.47 -1.97
C GLN A 44 5.42 -9.45 -2.95
N ILE A 45 5.00 -8.20 -2.74
CA ILE A 45 5.58 -7.03 -3.38
C ILE A 45 7.07 -7.12 -3.04
N SER A 46 7.91 -7.28 -4.05
CA SER A 46 9.35 -7.37 -3.87
C SER A 46 9.84 -6.14 -3.10
N GLU A 47 10.97 -6.24 -2.38
CA GLU A 47 11.49 -5.10 -1.63
C GLU A 47 11.69 -3.87 -2.51
N ASN A 48 12.08 -4.07 -3.78
CA ASN A 48 12.22 -3.00 -4.77
C ASN A 48 10.87 -2.35 -5.13
N GLU A 49 9.81 -3.13 -5.31
CA GLU A 49 8.48 -2.59 -5.56
C GLU A 49 7.90 -1.89 -4.33
N LYS A 50 8.17 -2.38 -3.11
CA LYS A 50 7.78 -1.68 -1.87
C LYS A 50 8.49 -0.33 -1.75
N LYS A 51 9.79 -0.30 -2.08
CA LYS A 51 10.59 0.93 -2.11
C LYS A 51 10.03 1.91 -3.13
N LEU A 52 9.72 1.45 -4.34
CA LEU A 52 9.11 2.25 -5.41
C LEU A 52 7.73 2.81 -5.02
N PHE A 53 6.89 1.97 -4.40
CA PHE A 53 5.55 2.37 -3.95
C PHE A 53 5.61 3.37 -2.79
N SER A 54 6.54 3.18 -1.86
CA SER A 54 6.79 4.10 -0.74
C SER A 54 7.28 5.46 -1.24
N MET A 55 8.17 5.46 -2.24
CA MET A 55 8.62 6.67 -2.93
C MET A 55 7.50 7.38 -3.66
N HIS A 56 6.66 6.67 -4.40
CA HIS A 56 5.53 7.27 -5.11
C HIS A 56 4.56 7.94 -4.13
N THR A 57 4.26 7.26 -3.03
CA THR A 57 3.38 7.78 -1.97
C THR A 57 4.00 9.00 -1.29
N SER A 58 5.28 8.94 -0.96
CA SER A 58 5.98 10.03 -0.28
C SER A 58 6.13 11.25 -1.18
N LEU A 59 6.46 11.07 -2.46
CA LEU A 59 6.57 12.15 -3.43
C LEU A 59 5.22 12.82 -3.69
N TYR A 60 4.16 12.03 -3.85
CA TYR A 60 2.81 12.55 -4.00
C TYR A 60 2.38 13.36 -2.77
N SER A 61 2.67 12.86 -1.57
CA SER A 61 2.38 13.58 -0.32
C SER A 61 3.17 14.88 -0.22
N PHE A 62 4.42 14.88 -0.67
CA PHE A 62 5.29 16.06 -0.68
C PHE A 62 4.76 17.14 -1.63
N LEU A 63 4.40 16.78 -2.87
CA LEU A 63 3.88 17.73 -3.86
C LEU A 63 2.56 18.38 -3.41
N ARG A 64 1.73 17.66 -2.65
CA ARG A 64 0.49 18.19 -2.05
C ARG A 64 0.69 18.93 -0.72
N SER A 65 1.87 18.85 -0.12
CA SER A 65 2.13 19.58 1.12
C SER A 65 2.06 21.08 0.85
N HIS A 66 1.59 21.83 1.85
CA HIS A 66 1.48 23.28 1.76
C HIS A 66 2.69 23.91 2.45
N THR A 67 3.24 24.92 1.81
CA THR A 67 4.31 25.74 2.37
C THR A 67 3.88 27.19 2.37
N LYS A 68 4.38 27.93 3.35
CA LYS A 68 4.00 29.32 3.54
C LYS A 68 4.91 30.21 2.70
N VAL A 69 4.33 30.86 1.71
CA VAL A 69 5.01 31.85 0.88
C VAL A 69 4.43 33.21 1.24
N GLN A 70 5.22 33.99 1.98
CA GLN A 70 4.79 35.27 2.57
C GLN A 70 3.58 35.07 3.51
N GLU A 71 2.40 35.57 3.13
CA GLU A 71 1.14 35.44 3.88
C GLU A 71 0.24 34.30 3.38
N ASN A 72 0.53 33.72 2.21
CA ASN A 72 -0.29 32.70 1.58
C ASN A 72 0.28 31.30 1.79
N GLU A 73 -0.61 30.32 1.92
CA GLU A 73 -0.26 28.90 1.83
C GLU A 73 -0.39 28.44 0.39
N VAL A 74 0.67 27.84 -0.13
CA VAL A 74 0.75 27.38 -1.52
C VAL A 74 1.24 25.93 -1.51
N SER A 75 0.65 25.07 -2.35
CA SER A 75 1.13 23.70 -2.47
C SER A 75 2.55 23.69 -3.06
N VAL A 76 3.37 22.70 -2.71
CA VAL A 76 4.71 22.57 -3.30
C VAL A 76 4.63 22.41 -4.83
N ALA A 77 3.61 21.72 -5.33
CA ALA A 77 3.35 21.62 -6.77
C ALA A 77 3.14 23.00 -7.43
N ASP A 78 2.34 23.86 -6.80
CA ASP A 78 2.10 25.22 -7.30
C ASP A 78 3.34 26.09 -7.13
N LEU A 79 4.10 25.92 -6.05
CA LEU A 79 5.36 26.63 -5.85
C LEU A 79 6.39 26.31 -6.96
N ILE A 80 6.49 25.04 -7.39
CA ILE A 80 7.34 24.64 -8.52
C ILE A 80 6.90 25.35 -9.80
N ARG A 81 5.59 25.45 -10.03
CA ARG A 81 5.02 26.15 -11.21
C ARG A 81 5.29 27.65 -11.15
N LEU A 82 5.09 28.27 -9.99
CA LEU A 82 5.37 29.69 -9.77
C LEU A 82 6.85 30.02 -9.98
N ALA A 83 7.75 29.18 -9.46
CA ALA A 83 9.20 29.35 -9.63
C ALA A 83 9.69 29.26 -11.08
N LYS A 84 8.93 28.58 -11.96
CA LYS A 84 9.20 28.57 -13.40
C LYS A 84 8.83 29.90 -14.07
N ILE A 85 7.82 30.59 -13.55
CA ILE A 85 7.31 31.85 -14.11
C ILE A 85 8.09 33.03 -13.54
N ASP A 86 8.33 33.02 -12.23
CA ASP A 86 8.99 34.09 -11.50
C ASP A 86 10.14 33.53 -10.63
N PRO A 87 11.40 33.97 -10.89
CA PRO A 87 12.57 33.56 -10.12
C PRO A 87 12.50 33.86 -8.62
N HIS A 88 11.67 34.80 -8.17
CA HIS A 88 11.51 35.13 -6.76
C HIS A 88 11.16 33.91 -5.90
N TYR A 89 10.32 33.02 -6.45
CA TYR A 89 9.87 31.80 -5.77
C TYR A 89 10.94 30.70 -5.68
N LEU A 90 12.07 30.82 -6.39
CA LEU A 90 13.16 29.84 -6.33
C LEU A 90 13.76 29.71 -4.93
N SER A 91 13.79 30.81 -4.16
CA SER A 91 14.31 30.82 -2.79
C SER A 91 13.45 30.01 -1.80
N TYR A 92 12.12 30.00 -2.00
CA TYR A 92 11.21 29.17 -1.24
C TYR A 92 11.27 27.71 -1.73
N LEU A 93 11.37 27.52 -3.04
CA LEU A 93 11.48 26.19 -3.64
C LEU A 93 12.76 25.47 -3.23
N SER A 94 13.89 26.17 -3.07
CA SER A 94 15.15 25.55 -2.66
C SER A 94 15.08 24.96 -1.25
N GLN A 95 14.33 25.59 -0.34
CA GLN A 95 14.10 25.05 1.01
C GLN A 95 13.29 23.75 0.98
N GLU A 96 12.26 23.69 0.14
CA GLU A 96 11.47 22.46 -0.03
C GLU A 96 12.27 21.39 -0.77
N LYS A 97 13.13 21.78 -1.73
CA LYS A 97 14.05 20.86 -2.41
C LYS A 97 14.97 20.16 -1.40
N GLU A 98 15.56 20.89 -0.46
CA GLU A 98 16.45 20.30 0.56
C GLU A 98 15.73 19.25 1.42
N LYS A 99 14.45 19.49 1.77
CA LYS A 99 13.64 18.50 2.50
C LYS A 99 13.43 17.25 1.66
N LEU A 100 13.19 17.40 0.36
CA LEU A 100 13.03 16.28 -0.55
C LEU A 100 14.34 15.52 -0.76
N ASP A 101 15.49 16.19 -0.86
CA ASP A 101 16.81 15.57 -0.97
C ASP A 101 17.13 14.70 0.25
N LYS A 102 16.80 15.18 1.46
CA LYS A 102 16.91 14.38 2.70
C LYS A 102 16.00 13.16 2.68
N LEU A 103 14.77 13.32 2.19
CA LEU A 103 13.81 12.22 2.07
C LEU A 103 14.25 11.20 1.01
N GLY A 104 14.76 11.67 -0.12
CA GLY A 104 15.36 10.84 -1.18
C GLY A 104 16.56 10.06 -0.67
N THR A 105 17.44 10.70 0.11
CA THR A 105 18.60 10.05 0.73
C THR A 105 18.18 8.98 1.73
N LEU A 106 17.20 9.26 2.59
CA LEU A 106 16.65 8.30 3.55
C LEU A 106 16.03 7.08 2.85
N LEU A 107 15.34 7.31 1.73
CA LEU A 107 14.69 6.25 0.97
C LEU A 107 15.70 5.45 0.14
N ILE A 108 16.67 6.09 -0.53
CA ILE A 108 17.59 5.43 -1.44
C ILE A 108 18.76 4.79 -0.70
N GLY A 109 19.19 5.37 0.43
CA GLY A 109 20.39 4.99 1.18
C GLY A 109 21.68 5.55 0.58
N LYS A 110 21.59 6.54 -0.30
CA LYS A 110 22.69 7.25 -0.95
C LYS A 110 22.32 8.71 -1.16
N GLU A 111 23.31 9.59 -1.31
CA GLU A 111 23.04 10.98 -1.68
C GLU A 111 22.21 11.04 -2.96
N SER A 112 21.13 11.81 -2.91
CA SER A 112 20.22 12.03 -4.02
C SER A 112 20.10 13.53 -4.29
N ASP A 113 20.30 13.93 -5.54
CA ASP A 113 20.00 15.29 -5.99
C ASP A 113 18.65 15.29 -6.74
N CYS A 114 17.65 15.96 -6.18
CA CYS A 114 16.33 16.07 -6.79
C CYS A 114 16.30 17.18 -7.84
N ILE A 115 15.77 16.87 -9.00
CA ILE A 115 15.57 17.83 -10.09
C ILE A 115 14.07 17.94 -10.35
N PHE A 116 13.53 19.15 -10.19
CA PHE A 116 12.17 19.47 -10.62
C PHE A 116 12.17 19.98 -12.05
N TYR A 117 11.35 19.38 -12.91
CA TYR A 117 11.16 19.80 -14.29
C TYR A 117 9.67 19.89 -14.58
N VAL A 118 9.21 21.04 -15.09
CA VAL A 118 7.83 21.23 -15.52
C VAL A 118 7.83 21.46 -17.03
N PRO A 119 7.56 20.44 -17.87
CA PRO A 119 7.31 20.65 -19.30
C PRO A 119 6.13 21.61 -19.51
N SER A 120 5.91 22.05 -20.74
CA SER A 120 4.76 22.89 -21.14
C SER A 120 3.37 22.29 -20.85
N ASN A 121 3.31 21.03 -20.40
CA ASN A 121 2.13 20.17 -20.42
C ASN A 121 1.53 19.95 -19.01
N GLU A 122 1.71 20.90 -18.09
CA GLU A 122 1.23 20.87 -16.68
C GLU A 122 1.74 19.72 -15.78
N THR A 123 2.46 18.75 -16.35
CA THR A 123 3.04 17.62 -15.63
C THR A 123 4.27 18.10 -14.86
N ILE A 124 4.39 17.76 -13.58
CA ILE A 124 5.62 17.97 -12.81
C ILE A 124 6.41 16.67 -12.84
N VAL A 125 7.61 16.71 -13.41
CA VAL A 125 8.57 15.62 -13.45
C VAL A 125 9.57 15.85 -12.31
N VAL A 126 9.71 14.86 -11.43
CA VAL A 126 10.73 14.87 -10.38
C VAL A 126 11.73 13.77 -10.70
N GLY A 127 12.95 14.16 -11.03
CA GLY A 127 14.07 13.25 -11.23
C GLY A 127 14.88 13.12 -9.96
N LEU A 128 15.20 11.88 -9.56
CA LEU A 128 16.21 11.60 -8.54
C LEU A 128 17.50 11.22 -9.26
N LYS A 129 18.52 12.06 -9.19
CA LYS A 129 19.85 11.74 -9.69
C LYS A 129 20.61 11.00 -8.57
N ASN A 130 21.03 9.76 -8.86
CA ASN A 130 21.99 9.05 -8.02
C ASN A 130 23.39 9.25 -8.62
N GLU A 131 24.37 9.58 -7.78
CA GLU A 131 25.79 9.49 -8.12
C GLU A 131 26.37 8.09 -7.79
#